data_AF-A0A1B0AZ10-F1
#
_entry.id   AF-A0A1B0AZ10-F1
#
_cell.length_a   1.000
_cell.length_b   1.000
_cell.length_c   1.000
_cell.angle_alpha   90.00
_cell.angle_beta   90.00
_cell.angle_gamma   90.00
#
_symmetry.space_group_name_H-M   'P 1'
#
loop_
_entity.id
_entity.type
_entity.pdbx_description
1 polymer ?
#
loop_
_entity_poly.entity_id
_entity_poly.type
_entity_poly.pdbx_seq_one_letter_code
_entity_poly.pdbx_strand_id
1 'polypeptide(L)'
;MYYVYYCDVRTVDPVIFKNFYSLCREISFQFRTRLPHGLLVYHNVKNPDRINLNPYALYVIVEKGQLKVVHVFGKHSTSVTVGEGLNRDEWHSVMVRE
;
A
#
# COMPACT_ATOMS: atom_id res chain seq x y z
N MET A 1 -5.30 18.22 4.91
CA MET A 1 -5.18 18.12 3.44
C MET A 1 -4.25 16.96 3.14
N TYR A 2 -4.80 15.78 2.85
CA TYR A 2 -4.02 14.58 2.55
C TYR A 2 -3.82 14.52 1.04
N TYR A 3 -2.59 14.70 0.56
CA TYR A 3 -2.26 14.51 -0.85
C TYR A 3 -1.97 13.02 -1.05
N VAL A 4 -2.91 12.32 -1.67
CA VAL A 4 -2.72 10.95 -2.17
C VAL A 4 -2.35 11.07 -3.63
N TYR A 5 -1.09 10.80 -3.98
CA TYR A 5 -0.71 10.67 -5.38
C TYR A 5 -1.20 9.31 -5.88
N TYR A 6 -2.14 9.34 -6.82
CA TYR A 6 -2.59 8.17 -7.55
C TYR A 6 -1.51 7.78 -8.56
N CYS A 7 -1.06 6.53 -8.56
CA CYS A 7 -0.48 5.93 -9.76
C CYS A 7 -1.65 5.70 -10.73
N ASP A 8 -1.65 6.45 -11.83
CA ASP A 8 -2.57 6.32 -12.95
C ASP A 8 -2.37 4.96 -13.62
N VAL A 9 -3.14 3.95 -13.23
CA VAL A 9 -3.28 2.72 -14.03
C VAL A 9 -4.32 3.00 -15.09
N ARG A 10 -3.90 3.70 -16.15
CA ARG A 10 -4.69 3.79 -17.39
C ARG A 10 -5.07 2.38 -17.79
N THR A 11 -6.34 2.16 -18.08
CA THR A 11 -6.95 0.96 -18.66
C THR A 11 -5.95 0.10 -19.43
N VAL A 12 -5.63 -1.10 -18.91
CA VAL A 12 -4.79 -2.07 -19.62
C VAL A 12 -5.52 -3.40 -19.75
N ASP A 13 -5.55 -3.88 -20.99
CA ASP A 13 -6.05 -5.17 -21.48
C ASP A 13 -5.96 -6.34 -20.47
N PRO A 14 -7.00 -7.18 -20.35
CA PRO A 14 -7.00 -8.33 -19.43
C PRO A 14 -5.90 -9.37 -19.69
N VAL A 15 -5.27 -9.36 -20.88
CA VAL A 15 -4.11 -10.22 -21.20
C VAL A 15 -2.81 -9.70 -20.54
N ILE A 16 -2.67 -8.38 -20.36
CA ILE A 16 -1.51 -7.78 -19.70
C ILE A 16 -1.61 -7.93 -18.17
N PHE A 17 -2.83 -8.10 -17.63
CA PHE A 17 -3.09 -8.24 -16.19
C PHE A 17 -2.27 -9.35 -15.52
N LYS A 18 -2.00 -10.47 -16.23
CA LYS A 18 -1.20 -11.58 -15.70
C LYS A 18 0.29 -11.23 -15.51
N ASN A 19 0.79 -10.26 -16.28
CA ASN A 19 2.17 -9.74 -16.19
C ASN A 19 2.26 -8.40 -15.43
N PHE A 20 1.14 -7.68 -15.25
CA PHE A 20 1.11 -6.37 -14.59
C PHE A 20 1.24 -6.45 -13.07
N TYR A 21 0.97 -7.61 -12.47
CA TYR A 21 1.35 -7.92 -11.08
C TYR A 21 2.84 -7.72 -10.79
N SER A 22 3.68 -7.53 -11.82
CA SER A 22 5.13 -7.34 -11.73
C SER A 22 5.60 -5.88 -11.94
N LEU A 23 4.79 -4.99 -12.53
CA LEU A 23 5.34 -3.79 -13.20
C LEU A 23 5.26 -2.46 -12.45
N CYS A 24 4.50 -2.35 -11.36
CA CYS A 24 4.59 -1.19 -10.47
C CYS A 24 4.31 -1.61 -9.02
N ARG A 25 5.31 -2.22 -8.37
CA ARG A 25 5.28 -2.55 -6.94
C ARG A 25 5.99 -1.49 -6.10
N GLU A 26 6.03 -0.27 -6.59
CA GLU A 26 6.64 0.86 -5.88
C GLU A 26 5.57 1.88 -5.51
N ILE A 27 5.49 2.22 -4.22
CA ILE A 27 4.67 3.31 -3.73
C ILE A 27 5.57 4.27 -2.98
N SER A 28 5.54 5.53 -3.38
CA SER A 28 6.22 6.61 -2.68
C SER A 28 5.23 7.69 -2.29
N PHE A 29 5.31 8.15 -1.03
CA PHE A 29 4.47 9.21 -0.51
C PHE A 29 5.14 9.90 0.68
N GLN A 30 4.62 11.06 1.05
CA GLN A 30 5.01 11.74 2.28
C GLN A 30 3.81 11.87 3.21
N PHE A 31 4.05 11.72 4.51
CA PHE A 31 3.03 11.94 5.52
C PHE A 31 3.56 12.72 6.72
N ARG A 32 2.63 13.37 7.42
CA ARG A 32 2.86 14.06 8.70
C ARG A 32 1.66 13.80 9.59
N THR A 33 1.88 13.34 10.81
CA THR A 33 0.80 13.05 11.77
C THR A 33 1.26 13.27 13.22
N ARG A 34 0.30 13.53 14.10
CA ARG A 34 0.47 13.45 15.57
C ARG A 34 -0.20 12.21 16.17
N LEU A 35 -1.02 11.54 15.36
CA LEU A 35 -1.77 10.37 15.80
C LEU A 35 -0.84 9.15 15.85
N PRO A 36 -0.81 8.40 16.97
CA PRO A 36 0.01 7.20 17.10
C PRO A 36 -0.55 6.00 16.33
N HIS A 37 -1.81 6.09 15.87
CA HIS A 37 -2.50 5.07 15.07
C HIS A 37 -3.23 5.72 13.90
N GLY A 38 -3.09 5.17 12.69
CA GLY A 38 -3.83 5.65 11.52
C GLY A 38 -3.52 4.90 10.23
N LEU A 39 -4.54 4.69 9.39
CA LEU A 39 -4.39 4.14 8.04
C LEU A 39 -3.93 5.24 7.08
N LEU A 40 -2.80 5.02 6.41
CA LEU A 40 -2.24 5.96 5.43
C LEU A 40 -2.60 5.57 4.00
N VAL A 41 -2.47 4.29 3.67
CA VAL A 41 -2.76 3.76 2.34
C VAL A 41 -3.56 2.47 2.47
N TYR A 42 -4.58 2.34 1.63
CA TYR A 42 -5.31 1.10 1.40
C TYR A 42 -5.45 0.87 -0.10
N HIS A 43 -5.04 -0.30 -0.55
CA HIS A 43 -5.23 -0.74 -1.92
C HIS A 43 -5.76 -2.17 -1.92
N ASN A 44 -6.75 -2.46 -2.76
CA ASN A 44 -7.37 -3.78 -2.85
C ASN A 44 -7.68 -4.09 -4.31
N VAL A 45 -7.13 -5.20 -4.79
CA VAL A 45 -7.39 -5.74 -6.12
C VAL A 45 -8.48 -6.78 -5.99
N LYS A 46 -9.70 -6.38 -6.35
CA LYS A 46 -10.82 -7.30 -6.52
C LYS A 46 -10.68 -8.03 -7.87
N ASN A 47 -10.96 -9.33 -7.85
CA ASN A 47 -11.02 -10.10 -9.09
C ASN A 47 -12.20 -9.64 -9.94
N PRO A 48 -12.00 -9.43 -11.26
CA PRO A 48 -13.11 -9.49 -12.19
C PRO A 48 -13.69 -10.91 -12.20
N ASP A 49 -15.00 -11.05 -12.29
CA ASP A 49 -15.75 -12.33 -12.21
C ASP A 49 -15.29 -13.42 -13.22
N ARG A 50 -14.43 -13.07 -14.16
CA ARG A 50 -13.95 -13.94 -15.25
C ARG A 50 -12.48 -14.37 -15.11
N ILE A 51 -11.76 -13.90 -14.09
CA ILE A 51 -10.35 -14.24 -13.88
C ILE A 51 -10.17 -14.76 -12.45
N ASN A 52 -9.66 -15.98 -12.30
CA ASN A 52 -9.29 -16.55 -10.99
C ASN A 52 -7.90 -16.06 -10.56
N LEU A 53 -7.78 -14.81 -10.10
CA LEU A 53 -6.57 -14.34 -9.40
C LEU A 53 -6.76 -14.46 -7.88
N ASN A 54 -5.68 -14.63 -7.14
CA ASN A 54 -5.77 -14.53 -5.68
C ASN A 54 -6.03 -13.06 -5.31
N PRO A 55 -6.99 -12.77 -4.42
CA PRO A 55 -7.26 -11.40 -4.01
C PRO A 55 -6.02 -10.83 -3.34
N TYR A 56 -5.72 -9.56 -3.62
CA TYR A 56 -4.58 -8.86 -3.06
C TYR A 56 -5.01 -7.59 -2.35
N ALA A 57 -4.51 -7.36 -1.14
CA ALA A 57 -4.66 -6.08 -0.46
C ALA A 57 -3.36 -5.61 0.16
N LEU A 58 -3.13 -4.31 0.13
CA LEU A 58 -2.01 -3.62 0.74
C LEU A 58 -2.54 -2.59 1.75
N TYR A 59 -1.92 -2.58 2.91
CA TYR A 59 -2.15 -1.59 3.95
C TYR A 59 -0.83 -0.94 4.33
N VAL A 60 -0.81 0.40 4.40
CA VAL A 60 0.27 1.15 5.05
C VAL A 60 -0.34 1.92 6.20
N ILE A 61 0.13 1.66 7.41
CA ILE A 61 -0.50 2.06 8.66
C ILE A 61 0.56 2.65 9.58
N VAL A 62 0.22 3.66 10.36
CA VAL A 62 0.98 4.00 11.58
C VAL A 62 0.36 3.21 12.73
N GLU A 63 1.15 2.42 13.44
CA GLU A 63 0.74 1.66 14.62
C GLU A 63 1.76 1.90 15.73
N LYS A 64 1.31 2.45 16.88
CA LYS A 64 2.18 2.83 18.01
C LYS A 64 3.32 3.76 17.60
N GLY A 65 3.05 4.69 16.66
CA GLY A 65 4.06 5.60 16.12
C GLY A 65 5.11 4.94 15.21
N GLN A 66 4.91 3.69 14.81
CA GLN A 66 5.76 2.98 13.85
C GLN A 66 5.02 2.81 12.53
N LEU A 67 5.73 2.73 11.41
CA LEU A 67 5.12 2.44 10.12
C LEU A 67 5.00 0.93 9.96
N LYS A 68 3.82 0.44 9.64
CA LYS A 68 3.54 -0.97 9.37
C LYS A 68 2.97 -1.13 7.97
N VAL A 69 3.63 -1.96 7.18
CA VAL A 69 3.20 -2.35 5.84
C VAL A 69 2.70 -3.77 5.90
N VAL A 70 1.49 -4.03 5.39
CA VAL A 70 0.86 -5.35 5.41
C VAL A 70 0.41 -5.71 4.00
N HIS A 71 0.87 -6.86 3.52
CA HIS A 71 0.44 -7.45 2.26
C HIS A 71 -0.46 -8.65 2.57
N VAL A 72 -1.61 -8.74 1.92
CA VAL A 72 -2.55 -9.85 2.04
C VAL A 72 -2.73 -10.48 0.66
N PHE A 73 -2.36 -11.74 0.52
CA PHE A 73 -2.49 -12.53 -0.70
C PHE A 73 -3.39 -13.74 -0.42
N GLY A 74 -4.66 -13.66 -0.83
CA GLY A 74 -5.63 -14.72 -0.53
C GLY A 74 -5.80 -14.91 0.98
N LYS A 75 -5.34 -16.06 1.49
CA LYS A 75 -5.36 -16.41 2.92
C LYS A 75 -4.04 -16.14 3.64
N HIS A 76 -3.01 -15.71 2.92
CA HIS A 76 -1.68 -15.45 3.47
C HIS A 76 -1.48 -13.95 3.69
N SER A 77 -0.74 -13.60 4.73
CA SER A 77 -0.37 -12.21 4.98
C SER A 77 1.09 -12.10 5.41
N THR A 78 1.78 -11.09 4.91
CA THR A 78 3.11 -10.70 5.38
C THR A 78 3.04 -9.27 5.93
N SER A 79 3.90 -8.96 6.89
CA SER A 79 3.98 -7.61 7.44
C SER A 79 5.40 -7.22 7.77
N VAL A 80 5.72 -5.95 7.56
CA VAL A 80 6.99 -5.33 7.95
C VAL A 80 6.68 -4.08 8.76
N THR A 81 7.39 -3.91 9.87
CA THR A 81 7.30 -2.71 10.72
C THR A 81 8.63 -1.98 10.69
N VAL A 82 8.60 -0.66 10.47
CA VAL A 82 9.80 0.18 10.31
C VAL A 82 9.62 1.53 11.01
N GLY A 83 10.72 2.05 11.55
CA GLY A 83 10.78 3.37 12.17
C GLY A 83 10.17 3.41 13.58
N GLU A 84 10.36 4.54 14.25
CA GLU A 84 9.87 4.79 15.60
C GLU A 84 9.55 6.28 15.77
N GLY A 85 8.48 6.59 16.50
CA GLY A 85 8.11 7.97 16.80
C GLY A 85 7.71 8.80 15.57
N LEU A 86 7.10 8.18 14.55
CA LEU A 86 6.65 8.81 13.31
C LEU A 86 5.38 9.69 13.47
N ASN A 87 5.02 10.00 14.71
CA ASN A 87 3.86 10.78 15.09
C ASN A 87 4.26 12.10 15.80
N ARG A 88 5.40 12.69 15.41
CA ARG A 88 5.98 13.90 16.00
C ARG A 88 5.63 15.20 15.26
N ASP A 89 4.64 15.17 14.38
CA ASP A 89 4.29 16.31 13.50
C ASP A 89 5.43 16.75 12.56
N GLU A 90 6.26 15.79 12.15
CA GLU A 90 7.32 15.99 11.17
C GLU A 90 6.96 15.33 9.84
N TRP A 91 7.56 15.81 8.75
CA TRP A 91 7.39 15.18 7.44
C TRP A 91 8.25 13.92 7.34
N HIS A 92 7.62 12.82 6.93
CA HIS A 92 8.29 11.55 6.69
C HIS A 92 8.10 11.12 5.24
N SER A 93 9.18 10.70 4.58
CA SER A 93 9.15 10.11 3.24
C SER A 93 9.10 8.60 3.34
N VAL A 94 8.13 7.99 2.68
CA VAL A 94 7.95 6.54 2.61
C VAL A 94 8.17 6.08 1.19
N MET A 95 8.92 4.99 1.06
CA MET A 95 9.12 4.27 -0.18
C MET A 95 8.94 2.78 0.12
N VAL A 96 7.92 2.18 -0.46
CA VAL A 96 7.65 0.74 -0.39
C VAL A 96 8.01 0.17 -1.75
N ARG A 97 8.90 -0.81 -1.78
CA ARG A 97 9.30 -1.56 -2.98
C ARG A 97 9.24 -3.05 -2.64
N GLU A 98 8.58 -3.83 -3.49
CA GLU A 98 8.67 -5.30 -3.48
C GLU A 98 9.70 -5.81 -4.49
#